data_AF-A0A2M7UTN7-F1
#
_entry.id   AF-A0A2M7UTN7-F1
#
_cell.length_a   1.000
_cell.length_b   1.000
_cell.length_c   1.000
_cell.angle_alpha   90.00
_cell.angle_beta   90.00
_cell.angle_gamma   90.00
#
_symmetry.space_group_name_H-M   'P 1'
#
loop_
_entity.id
_entity.type
_entity.pdbx_description
1 polymer ?
#
loop_
_entity_poly.entity_id
_entity_poly.type
_entity_poly.pdbx_seq_one_letter_code
_entity_poly.pdbx_strand_id
1 'polypeptide(L)'
;KNLATFNKEVTGQHLPHIVIIIDELADIMAAATRDVEMAIIRLSQMARSAGIHLVVATQRPSVDVITGLIKANIPTRIAFRVASQMDSRTILDTGGAEKLIGNGDMLYLAPEIGKPKRLQGVYLSEKEIAGVVDYLKSHNDEGVTAYDETITEHQSAAGYAGSDGEDDDLLPEAIEVVKQTGKASATLLQRRLKVGYPRAARLLDIMEEKGFIGSGEGAKTREVYMEEVGSFENVEEE
;
A
#
# COMPACT_ATOMS: atom_id res chain seq x y z
N LYS A 1 -4.86 22.16 -2.00
CA LYS A 1 -3.84 23.07 -1.44
C LYS A 1 -2.52 22.31 -1.34
N ASN A 2 -1.37 22.95 -1.55
CA ASN A 2 -0.04 22.30 -1.39
C ASN A 2 0.41 22.42 0.09
N LEU A 3 1.06 21.40 0.64
CA LEU A 3 1.62 21.35 2.00
C LEU A 3 2.35 22.65 2.40
N ALA A 4 3.16 23.21 1.51
CA ALA A 4 3.90 24.43 1.77
C ALA A 4 2.99 25.65 1.99
N THR A 5 1.84 25.70 1.31
CA THR A 5 0.83 26.75 1.53
C THR A 5 0.09 26.50 2.84
N PHE A 6 -0.26 25.25 3.13
CA PHE A 6 -0.93 24.88 4.38
C PHE A 6 -0.08 25.26 5.60
N ASN A 7 1.20 24.87 5.62
CA ASN A 7 2.11 25.21 6.72
C ASN A 7 2.37 26.71 6.87
N LYS A 8 2.17 27.52 5.81
CA LYS A 8 2.25 28.99 5.91
C LYS A 8 1.00 29.63 6.50
N GLU A 9 -0.17 29.00 6.31
CA GLU A 9 -1.46 29.51 6.80
C GLU A 9 -1.73 29.11 8.26
N VAL A 10 -1.09 28.05 8.75
CA VAL A 10 -1.31 27.50 10.10
C VAL A 10 -0.26 28.04 11.07
N THR A 11 -0.71 28.63 12.17
CA THR A 11 0.14 29.13 13.28
C THR A 11 0.49 28.07 14.32
N GLY A 12 0.02 26.84 14.13
CA GLY A 12 0.28 25.67 14.97
C GLY A 12 1.42 24.78 14.46
N GLN A 13 1.36 23.48 14.76
CA GLN A 13 2.36 22.53 14.30
C GLN A 13 2.33 22.38 12.78
N HIS A 14 3.50 22.56 12.16
CA HIS A 14 3.69 22.31 10.74
C HIS A 14 3.66 20.81 10.46
N LEU A 15 2.98 20.41 9.38
CA LEU A 15 3.00 19.05 8.91
C LEU A 15 4.34 18.77 8.21
N PRO A 16 5.05 17.68 8.54
CA PRO A 16 6.31 17.34 7.91
C PRO A 16 6.09 16.79 6.49
N HIS A 17 7.17 16.79 5.70
CA HIS A 17 7.23 15.92 4.53
C HIS A 17 7.41 14.48 4.98
N ILE A 18 6.70 13.55 4.33
CA ILE A 18 6.84 12.11 4.59
C ILE A 18 7.53 11.48 3.38
N VAL A 19 8.64 10.77 3.62
CA VAL A 19 9.36 10.02 2.59
C VAL A 19 9.24 8.53 2.90
N ILE A 20 8.58 7.80 2.01
CA ILE A 20 8.42 6.34 2.09
C ILE A 20 9.50 5.72 1.20
N ILE A 21 10.33 4.87 1.77
CA ILE A 21 11.44 4.20 1.07
C ILE A 21 11.19 2.70 1.06
N ILE A 22 11.17 2.10 -0.13
CA ILE A 22 11.09 0.65 -0.35
C ILE A 22 12.41 0.24 -1.00
N ASP A 23 13.26 -0.49 -0.28
CA ASP A 23 14.59 -0.89 -0.77
C ASP A 23 14.52 -2.01 -1.83
N GLU A 24 13.58 -2.95 -1.67
CA GLU A 24 13.36 -4.03 -2.62
C GLU A 24 11.86 -4.25 -2.86
N LEU A 25 11.34 -3.64 -3.92
CA LEU A 25 9.94 -3.77 -4.32
C LEU A 25 9.57 -5.22 -4.65
N ALA A 26 10.49 -5.99 -5.24
CA ALA A 26 10.18 -7.35 -5.71
C ALA A 26 9.75 -8.27 -4.57
N ASP A 27 10.32 -8.09 -3.37
CA ASP A 27 10.00 -8.91 -2.20
C ASP A 27 8.56 -8.66 -1.71
N ILE A 28 8.10 -7.40 -1.77
CA ILE A 28 6.73 -7.05 -1.40
C ILE A 28 5.75 -7.46 -2.50
N MET A 29 6.13 -7.30 -3.77
CA MET A 29 5.32 -7.72 -4.92
C MET A 29 5.09 -9.22 -4.95
N ALA A 30 6.06 -10.03 -4.52
CA ALA A 30 5.92 -11.49 -4.43
C ALA A 30 4.88 -11.93 -3.38
N ALA A 31 4.69 -11.14 -2.33
CA ALA A 31 3.73 -11.44 -1.26
C ALA A 31 2.32 -10.94 -1.58
N ALA A 32 2.17 -9.74 -2.16
CA ALA A 32 0.87 -9.10 -2.35
C ALA A 32 0.84 -8.11 -3.54
N THR A 33 1.16 -8.60 -4.76
CA THR A 33 1.26 -7.80 -6.00
C THR A 33 0.13 -6.76 -6.15
N ARG A 34 -1.13 -7.21 -6.09
CA ARG A 34 -2.29 -6.35 -6.39
C ARG A 34 -2.44 -5.21 -5.38
N ASP A 35 -2.29 -5.53 -4.10
CA ASP A 35 -2.56 -4.55 -3.04
C ASP A 35 -1.42 -3.52 -2.96
N VAL A 36 -0.18 -3.96 -3.17
CA VAL A 36 1.00 -3.08 -3.27
C VAL A 36 0.91 -2.16 -4.48
N GLU A 37 0.56 -2.70 -5.65
CA GLU A 37 0.42 -1.90 -6.87
C GLU A 37 -0.66 -0.83 -6.72
N MET A 38 -1.83 -1.19 -6.15
CA MET A 38 -2.90 -0.24 -5.88
C MET A 38 -2.49 0.83 -4.87
N ALA A 39 -1.75 0.48 -3.82
CA ALA A 39 -1.23 1.44 -2.86
C ALA A 39 -0.25 2.43 -3.50
N ILE A 40 0.67 1.94 -4.34
CA ILE A 40 1.62 2.78 -5.09
C ILE A 40 0.86 3.75 -6.01
N ILE A 41 -0.13 3.27 -6.76
CA ILE A 41 -0.95 4.11 -7.65
C ILE A 41 -1.67 5.19 -6.84
N ARG A 42 -2.34 4.82 -5.74
CA ARG A 42 -3.09 5.78 -4.93
C ARG A 42 -2.17 6.83 -4.30
N LEU A 43 -1.03 6.41 -3.76
CA LEU A 43 -0.04 7.32 -3.20
C LEU A 43 0.48 8.25 -4.28
N SER A 44 1.02 7.74 -5.37
CA SER A 44 1.60 8.56 -6.45
C SER A 44 0.65 9.62 -7.02
N GLN A 45 -0.65 9.34 -7.11
CA GLN A 45 -1.66 10.27 -7.63
C GLN A 45 -2.07 11.35 -6.64
N MET A 46 -2.22 11.01 -5.36
CA MET A 46 -2.77 11.92 -4.34
C MET A 46 -1.68 12.65 -3.53
N ALA A 47 -0.49 12.05 -3.42
CA ALA A 47 0.55 12.46 -2.48
C ALA A 47 1.26 13.77 -2.82
N ARG A 48 1.33 14.15 -4.11
CA ARG A 48 2.17 15.28 -4.57
C ARG A 48 1.85 16.58 -3.84
N SER A 49 0.58 16.90 -3.66
CA SER A 49 0.15 18.13 -2.96
C SER A 49 0.20 17.99 -1.44
N ALA A 50 0.12 16.76 -0.92
CA ALA A 50 0.19 16.44 0.50
C ALA A 50 1.62 16.40 1.05
N GLY A 51 2.65 16.44 0.19
CA GLY A 51 4.06 16.39 0.60
C GLY A 51 4.53 15.00 1.03
N ILE A 52 3.84 13.96 0.54
CA ILE A 52 4.25 12.56 0.69
C ILE A 52 5.03 12.17 -0.58
N HIS A 53 6.19 11.53 -0.41
CA HIS A 53 7.09 11.14 -1.49
C HIS A 53 7.44 9.66 -1.38
N LEU A 54 7.44 8.97 -2.51
CA LEU A 54 7.74 7.55 -2.59
C LEU A 54 9.07 7.34 -3.34
N VAL A 55 9.99 6.61 -2.72
CA VAL A 55 11.24 6.15 -3.32
C VAL A 55 11.20 4.63 -3.35
N VAL A 56 11.24 4.06 -4.54
CA VAL A 56 11.15 2.61 -4.75
C VAL A 56 12.40 2.14 -5.45
N ALA A 57 13.08 1.16 -4.87
CA ALA A 57 14.23 0.48 -5.41
C ALA A 57 13.94 -1.01 -5.61
N THR A 58 14.69 -1.61 -6.53
CA THR A 58 14.67 -3.05 -6.78
C THR A 58 15.92 -3.46 -7.53
N GLN A 59 16.42 -4.66 -7.25
CA GLN A 59 17.49 -5.29 -8.01
C GLN A 59 16.95 -6.18 -9.14
N ARG A 60 15.63 -6.37 -9.23
CA ARG A 60 14.96 -7.26 -10.17
C ARG A 60 14.12 -6.47 -11.18
N PRO A 61 14.73 -5.90 -12.23
CA PRO A 61 14.03 -5.08 -13.22
C PRO A 61 13.24 -5.93 -14.23
N SER A 62 12.27 -6.71 -13.74
CA SER A 62 11.33 -7.49 -14.55
C SER A 62 10.00 -6.77 -14.74
N VAL A 63 9.26 -7.15 -15.79
CA VAL A 63 7.93 -6.58 -16.10
C VAL A 63 6.91 -6.90 -15.00
N ASP A 64 7.11 -8.01 -14.28
CA ASP A 64 6.25 -8.43 -13.17
C ASP A 64 6.45 -7.58 -11.91
N VAL A 65 7.64 -6.98 -11.75
CA VAL A 65 7.96 -6.09 -10.62
C VAL A 65 7.71 -4.63 -10.99
N ILE A 66 8.19 -4.19 -12.16
CA ILE A 66 8.03 -2.83 -12.67
C ILE A 66 6.94 -2.83 -13.74
N THR A 67 5.70 -2.99 -13.28
CA THR A 67 4.53 -3.08 -14.16
C THR A 67 4.28 -1.78 -14.93
N GLY A 68 3.43 -1.86 -15.95
CA GLY A 68 2.99 -0.67 -16.69
C GLY A 68 2.29 0.36 -15.81
N LEU A 69 1.52 -0.07 -14.80
CA LEU A 69 0.81 0.82 -13.88
C LEU A 69 1.77 1.54 -12.94
N ILE A 70 2.80 0.85 -12.42
CA ILE A 70 3.86 1.48 -11.62
C ILE A 70 4.59 2.53 -12.47
N LYS A 71 4.96 2.18 -13.72
CA LYS A 71 5.63 3.13 -14.63
C LYS A 71 4.77 4.35 -14.95
N ALA A 72 3.47 4.18 -15.15
CA ALA A 72 2.56 5.28 -15.46
C ALA A 72 2.46 6.31 -14.32
N ASN A 73 2.74 5.88 -13.09
CA ASN A 73 2.54 6.65 -11.87
C ASN A 73 3.85 7.12 -11.21
N ILE A 74 4.99 6.50 -11.56
CA ILE A 74 6.34 6.90 -11.12
C ILE A 74 7.14 7.33 -12.36
N PRO A 75 7.04 8.62 -12.78
CA PRO A 75 7.62 9.06 -14.03
C PRO A 75 9.10 9.44 -13.92
N THR A 76 9.60 9.71 -12.71
CA THR A 76 11.02 9.96 -12.44
C THR A 76 11.70 8.64 -12.11
N ARG A 77 12.76 8.30 -12.85
CA ARG A 77 13.41 6.99 -12.76
C ARG A 77 14.92 7.12 -12.81
N ILE A 78 15.59 6.26 -12.07
CA ILE A 78 17.04 6.11 -12.07
C ILE A 78 17.33 4.64 -12.39
N ALA A 79 18.21 4.40 -13.35
CA ALA A 79 18.75 3.08 -13.61
C ALA A 79 20.27 3.09 -13.42
N PHE A 80 20.76 2.26 -12.52
CA PHE A 80 22.17 1.88 -12.48
C PHE A 80 22.46 0.83 -13.54
N ARG A 81 23.71 0.36 -13.60
CA ARG A 81 24.10 -0.73 -14.52
C ARG A 81 23.17 -1.94 -14.36
N VAL A 82 22.59 -2.38 -15.46
CA VAL A 82 21.76 -3.59 -15.56
C VAL A 82 22.42 -4.64 -16.45
N ALA A 83 21.92 -5.88 -16.41
CA ALA A 83 22.51 -7.00 -17.14
C ALA A 83 22.23 -6.95 -18.65
N SER A 84 21.05 -6.46 -19.05
CA SER A 84 20.62 -6.49 -20.45
C SER A 84 19.92 -5.21 -20.90
N GLN A 85 19.86 -5.02 -22.22
CA GLN A 85 19.08 -3.94 -22.82
C GLN A 85 17.57 -4.09 -22.52
N MET A 86 17.09 -5.32 -22.32
CA MET A 86 15.70 -5.58 -21.94
C MET A 86 15.42 -5.01 -20.54
N ASP A 87 16.30 -5.25 -19.57
CA ASP A 87 16.20 -4.68 -18.23
C ASP A 87 16.23 -3.15 -18.25
N SER A 88 17.09 -2.56 -19.09
CA SER A 88 17.13 -1.10 -19.27
C SER A 88 15.79 -0.56 -19.78
N ARG A 89 15.16 -1.26 -20.73
CA ARG A 89 13.84 -0.89 -21.24
C ARG A 89 12.74 -1.10 -20.20
N THR A 90 12.85 -2.11 -19.34
CA THR A 90 11.90 -2.29 -18.24
C THR A 90 11.89 -1.07 -17.32
N ILE A 91 13.06 -0.50 -17.00
CA ILE A 91 13.16 0.66 -16.11
C ILE A 91 12.88 1.99 -16.84
N LEU A 92 13.57 2.24 -17.96
CA LEU A 92 13.63 3.56 -18.60
C LEU A 92 12.79 3.69 -19.87
N ASP A 93 12.11 2.63 -20.29
CA ASP A 93 11.44 2.51 -21.60
C ASP A 93 12.40 2.66 -22.80
N THR A 94 13.71 2.69 -22.55
CA THR A 94 14.78 2.79 -23.55
C THR A 94 16.03 2.00 -23.13
N GLY A 95 16.88 1.67 -24.09
CA GLY A 95 18.19 1.07 -23.83
C GLY A 95 19.22 2.11 -23.36
N GLY A 96 20.30 1.65 -22.74
CA GLY A 96 21.45 2.47 -22.35
C GLY A 96 22.02 2.09 -20.99
N ALA A 97 21.19 1.61 -20.07
CA ALA A 97 21.65 1.26 -18.72
C ALA A 97 22.56 0.02 -18.72
N GLU A 98 22.43 -0.87 -19.70
CA GLU A 98 23.31 -2.03 -19.90
C GLU A 98 24.76 -1.65 -20.27
N LYS A 99 24.98 -0.40 -20.69
CA LYS A 99 26.29 0.14 -21.09
C LYS A 99 26.99 0.91 -19.97
N LEU A 100 26.36 1.05 -18.81
CA LEU A 100 26.94 1.73 -17.66
C LEU A 100 28.11 0.92 -17.08
N ILE A 101 29.06 1.62 -16.47
CA ILE A 101 30.30 1.01 -15.96
C ILE A 101 30.16 0.48 -14.52
N GLY A 102 29.05 0.74 -13.83
CA GLY A 102 28.84 0.41 -12.42
C GLY A 102 29.37 1.49 -11.47
N ASN A 103 29.56 1.16 -10.19
CA ASN A 103 30.16 2.05 -9.18
C ASN A 103 29.54 3.46 -9.13
N GLY A 104 28.21 3.55 -9.11
CA GLY A 104 27.48 4.81 -9.07
C GLY A 104 27.16 5.44 -10.42
N ASP A 105 27.69 4.92 -11.54
CA ASP A 105 27.29 5.37 -12.89
C ASP A 105 25.82 5.02 -13.15
N MET A 106 25.02 6.02 -13.52
CA MET A 106 23.57 5.90 -13.63
C MET A 106 22.99 6.69 -14.80
N LEU A 107 21.79 6.30 -15.23
CA LEU A 107 20.93 7.10 -16.10
C LEU A 107 19.74 7.63 -15.30
N TYR A 108 19.53 8.93 -15.35
CA TYR A 108 18.42 9.63 -14.73
C TYR A 108 17.42 10.11 -15.79
N LEU A 109 16.16 9.76 -15.61
CA LEU A 109 15.04 10.17 -16.45
C LEU A 109 14.00 10.89 -15.59
N ALA A 110 13.55 12.03 -16.05
CA ALA A 110 12.47 12.79 -15.44
C ALA A 110 11.57 13.40 -16.53
N PRO A 111 10.29 13.70 -16.22
CA PRO A 111 9.34 14.28 -17.17
C PRO A 111 9.88 15.48 -17.95
N GLU A 112 10.67 16.33 -17.31
CA GLU A 112 11.13 17.62 -17.85
C GLU A 112 12.29 17.46 -18.84
N ILE A 113 12.95 16.30 -18.87
CA ILE A 113 14.24 16.12 -19.55
C ILE A 113 14.09 15.37 -20.89
N GLY A 114 13.00 14.59 -21.06
CA GLY A 114 12.62 13.92 -22.31
C GLY A 114 13.52 12.75 -22.75
N LYS A 115 14.80 12.71 -22.35
CA LYS A 115 15.74 11.60 -22.57
C LYS A 115 16.58 11.35 -21.31
N PRO A 116 17.01 10.10 -21.04
CA PRO A 116 17.86 9.83 -19.89
C PRO A 116 19.18 10.58 -19.96
N LYS A 117 19.56 11.24 -18.86
CA LYS A 117 20.87 11.88 -18.68
C LYS A 117 21.77 10.97 -17.86
N ARG A 118 23.01 10.79 -18.31
CA ARG A 118 24.01 10.06 -17.56
C ARG A 118 24.55 10.92 -16.42
N LEU A 119 24.58 10.36 -15.21
CA LEU A 119 25.06 11.00 -13.99
C LEU A 119 26.01 10.04 -13.26
N GLN A 120 26.85 10.61 -12.40
CA GLN A 120 27.71 9.86 -11.49
C GLN A 120 27.19 10.01 -10.06
N GLY A 121 26.87 8.89 -9.42
CA GLY A 121 26.48 8.83 -8.03
C GLY A 121 27.65 9.14 -7.11
N VAL A 122 27.33 9.80 -6.00
CA VAL A 122 28.29 10.05 -4.92
C VAL A 122 28.49 8.74 -4.15
N TYR A 123 29.74 8.38 -3.92
CA TYR A 123 30.09 7.27 -3.05
C TYR A 123 30.08 7.75 -1.60
N LEU A 124 29.40 7.01 -0.73
CA LEU A 124 29.44 7.17 0.72
C LEU A 124 29.91 5.84 1.31
N SER A 125 30.95 5.90 2.13
CA SER A 125 31.42 4.73 2.87
C SER A 125 30.51 4.41 4.05
N GLU A 126 30.51 3.15 4.49
CA GLU A 126 29.76 2.72 5.69
C GLU A 126 30.15 3.54 6.93
N LYS A 127 31.42 3.94 7.03
CA LYS A 127 31.93 4.79 8.12
C LYS A 127 31.30 6.19 8.10
N GLU A 128 31.15 6.79 6.92
CA GLU A 128 30.50 8.10 6.79
C GLU A 128 29.01 8.00 7.12
N ILE A 129 28.33 6.93 6.66
CA ILE A 129 26.93 6.67 6.98
C ILE A 129 26.75 6.52 8.49
N ALA A 130 27.56 5.68 9.14
CA ALA A 130 27.52 5.48 10.57
C ALA A 130 27.75 6.80 11.33
N GLY A 131 28.73 7.60 10.89
CA GLY A 131 29.00 8.92 11.48
C GLY A 131 27.81 9.88 11.39
N VAL A 132 27.09 9.90 10.27
CA VAL A 132 25.87 10.71 10.12
C VAL A 132 24.74 10.18 11.01
N VAL A 133 24.55 8.86 11.07
CA VAL A 133 23.53 8.25 11.93
C VAL A 133 23.79 8.54 13.41
N ASP A 134 25.04 8.43 13.86
CA ASP A 134 25.44 8.71 15.24
C ASP A 134 25.29 10.20 15.58
N TYR A 135 25.63 11.09 14.64
CA TYR A 135 25.37 12.51 14.77
C TYR A 135 23.86 12.79 14.96
N LEU A 136 23.00 12.21 14.13
CA LEU A 136 21.55 12.39 14.24
C LEU A 136 20.99 11.85 15.55
N LYS A 137 21.46 10.69 16.01
CA LYS A 137 21.05 10.10 17.30
C LYS A 137 21.46 10.95 18.48
N SER A 138 22.67 11.52 18.46
CA SER A 138 23.20 12.34 19.56
C SER A 138 22.58 13.74 19.65
N HIS A 139 22.03 14.25 18.55
CA HIS A 139 21.34 15.55 18.50
C HIS A 139 19.81 15.41 18.53
N ASN A 140 19.30 14.21 18.82
CA ASN A 140 17.89 14.03 19.12
C ASN A 140 17.66 14.38 20.61
N ASP A 141 17.60 15.68 20.91
CA ASP A 141 17.54 16.23 22.28
C ASP A 141 16.37 15.71 23.12
N GLU A 142 15.31 15.20 22.49
CA GLU A 142 14.15 14.62 23.17
C GLU A 142 14.31 13.12 23.48
N GLY A 143 15.37 12.45 22.99
CA GLY A 143 15.68 11.04 23.28
C GLY A 143 14.65 10.01 22.79
N VAL A 144 13.55 10.46 22.20
CA VAL A 144 12.44 9.62 21.74
C VAL A 144 12.38 9.73 20.23
N THR A 145 12.75 8.67 19.53
CA THR A 145 12.24 8.50 18.17
C THR A 145 10.74 8.31 18.30
N ALA A 146 9.96 9.29 17.84
CA ALA A 146 8.50 9.22 17.86
C ALA A 146 8.04 8.23 16.79
N TYR A 147 8.06 6.94 17.15
CA TYR A 147 7.43 5.90 16.36
C TYR A 147 5.92 6.00 16.51
N ASP A 148 5.23 6.08 15.39
CA ASP A 148 3.78 5.93 15.36
C ASP A 148 3.46 4.44 15.13
N GLU A 149 3.14 3.73 16.22
CA GLU A 149 2.88 2.29 16.20
C GLU A 149 1.65 1.95 15.33
N THR A 150 0.73 2.91 15.14
CA THR A 150 -0.48 2.74 14.33
C THR A 150 -0.17 2.53 12.84
N ILE A 151 1.02 2.93 12.38
CA ILE A 151 1.47 2.70 11.00
C ILE A 151 1.71 1.21 10.73
N THR A 152 2.22 0.48 11.73
CA THR A 152 2.56 -0.95 11.62
C THR A 152 1.49 -1.87 12.15
N GLU A 153 0.63 -1.36 13.03
CA GLU A 153 -0.58 -2.07 13.40
C GLU A 153 -1.35 -2.42 12.14
N HIS A 154 -1.64 -3.71 11.96
CA HIS A 154 -2.63 -4.12 10.99
C HIS A 154 -3.95 -3.50 11.44
N GLN A 155 -4.27 -2.33 10.91
CA GLN A 155 -5.65 -2.00 10.69
C GLN A 155 -6.16 -3.14 9.81
N SER A 156 -6.85 -4.11 10.43
CA SER A 156 -7.76 -5.02 9.77
C SER A 156 -8.39 -4.20 8.67
N ALA A 157 -8.22 -4.59 7.39
CA ALA A 157 -8.55 -3.76 6.25
C ALA A 157 -10.04 -3.34 6.26
N ALA A 158 -10.34 -2.33 7.04
CA ALA A 158 -11.62 -1.69 7.26
C ALA A 158 -11.46 -0.32 6.62
N GLY A 159 -11.85 -0.24 5.34
CA GLY A 159 -11.70 0.93 4.49
C GLY A 159 -10.28 1.01 3.90
N TYR A 160 -10.04 0.82 2.62
CA TYR A 160 -10.64 1.55 1.52
C TYR A 160 -10.21 0.85 0.21
N ALA A 161 -10.65 -0.39 0.01
CA ALA A 161 -10.76 -0.98 -1.33
C ALA A 161 -12.20 -0.74 -1.79
N GLY A 162 -12.35 0.01 -2.89
CA GLY A 162 -13.61 0.59 -3.38
C GLY A 162 -14.89 -0.16 -3.02
N SER A 163 -15.75 0.54 -2.30
CA SER A 163 -17.20 0.38 -2.34
C SER A 163 -17.76 1.67 -1.78
N ASP A 164 -18.77 2.20 -2.46
CA ASP A 164 -19.72 3.13 -1.90
C ASP A 164 -20.03 2.76 -0.44
N GLY A 165 -20.00 3.77 0.42
CA GLY A 165 -20.48 3.61 1.78
C GLY A 165 -21.99 3.46 1.73
N GLU A 166 -22.48 2.31 2.20
CA GLU A 166 -23.55 2.12 3.19
C GLU A 166 -23.98 0.65 3.14
N ASP A 167 -23.37 -0.19 3.98
CA ASP A 167 -23.52 -1.66 4.03
C ASP A 167 -23.15 -2.38 2.71
N ASP A 168 -22.36 -3.47 2.77
CA ASP A 168 -22.15 -4.29 1.55
C ASP A 168 -23.54 -4.78 1.09
N ASP A 169 -23.97 -4.45 -0.13
CA ASP A 169 -25.30 -4.79 -0.66
C ASP A 169 -25.69 -6.28 -0.45
N LEU A 170 -24.69 -7.15 -0.34
CA LEU A 170 -24.86 -8.60 -0.16
C LEU A 170 -24.88 -9.04 1.31
N LEU A 171 -24.77 -8.13 2.28
CA LEU A 171 -24.81 -8.43 3.70
C LEU A 171 -26.13 -9.10 4.13
N PRO A 172 -27.32 -8.61 3.71
CA PRO A 172 -28.58 -9.30 4.03
C PRO A 172 -28.63 -10.74 3.48
N GLU A 173 -28.14 -10.94 2.26
CA GLU A 173 -28.08 -12.27 1.63
C GLU A 173 -27.06 -13.18 2.34
N ALA A 174 -25.92 -12.64 2.77
CA ALA A 174 -24.90 -13.36 3.51
C ALA A 174 -25.41 -13.84 4.88
N ILE A 175 -26.14 -12.96 5.60
CA ILE A 175 -26.80 -13.29 6.87
C ILE A 175 -27.76 -14.46 6.67
N GLU A 176 -28.62 -14.40 5.64
CA GLU A 176 -29.58 -15.46 5.36
C GLU A 176 -28.90 -16.79 4.99
N VAL A 177 -27.81 -16.75 4.20
CA VAL A 177 -27.01 -17.95 3.88
C VAL A 177 -26.43 -18.58 5.14
N VAL A 178 -25.86 -17.78 6.05
CA VAL A 178 -25.30 -18.28 7.31
C VAL A 178 -26.40 -18.83 8.21
N LYS A 179 -27.55 -18.16 8.29
CA LYS A 179 -28.73 -18.60 9.05
C LYS A 179 -29.26 -19.95 8.57
N GLN A 180 -29.43 -20.11 7.26
CA GLN A 180 -29.95 -21.37 6.68
C GLN A 180 -28.98 -22.54 6.82
N THR A 181 -27.69 -22.27 6.79
CA THR A 181 -26.67 -23.34 6.79
C THR A 181 -26.09 -23.64 8.16
N GLY A 182 -26.27 -22.74 9.14
CA GLY A 182 -25.66 -22.80 10.46
C GLY A 182 -24.14 -22.74 10.43
N LYS A 183 -23.55 -22.27 9.32
CA LYS A 183 -22.09 -22.25 9.12
C LYS A 183 -21.65 -20.90 8.58
N ALA A 184 -20.63 -20.31 9.20
CA ALA A 184 -20.01 -19.09 8.74
C ALA A 184 -18.56 -19.36 8.29
N SER A 185 -18.32 -19.31 6.98
CA SER A 185 -16.99 -19.48 6.39
C SER A 185 -16.87 -18.77 5.04
N ALA A 186 -15.66 -18.29 4.71
CA ALA A 186 -15.46 -17.47 3.51
C ALA A 186 -15.77 -18.29 2.24
N THR A 187 -15.34 -19.55 2.20
CA THR A 187 -15.60 -20.46 1.06
C THR A 187 -17.09 -20.72 0.84
N LEU A 188 -17.91 -20.76 1.90
CA LEU A 188 -19.35 -20.89 1.78
C LEU A 188 -19.96 -19.66 1.09
N LEU A 189 -19.61 -18.46 1.55
CA LEU A 189 -20.11 -17.20 0.99
C LEU A 189 -19.62 -16.98 -0.45
N GLN A 190 -18.36 -17.31 -0.75
CA GLN A 190 -17.85 -17.25 -2.13
C GLN A 190 -18.69 -18.10 -3.09
N ARG A 191 -19.07 -19.31 -2.68
CA ARG A 191 -19.84 -20.22 -3.54
C ARG A 191 -21.31 -19.82 -3.66
N ARG A 192 -21.92 -19.33 -2.57
CA ARG A 192 -23.35 -18.98 -2.52
C ARG A 192 -23.64 -17.63 -3.16
N LEU A 193 -22.79 -16.63 -2.91
CA LEU A 193 -22.96 -15.25 -3.38
C LEU A 193 -22.12 -14.94 -4.63
N LYS A 194 -21.33 -15.90 -5.13
CA LYS A 194 -20.44 -15.76 -6.29
C LYS A 194 -19.45 -14.58 -6.16
N VAL A 195 -19.01 -14.31 -4.94
CA VAL A 195 -18.06 -13.23 -4.62
C VAL A 195 -16.62 -13.73 -4.48
N GLY A 196 -15.65 -12.84 -4.67
CA GLY A 196 -14.24 -13.13 -4.40
C GLY A 196 -13.93 -13.31 -2.92
N TYR A 197 -12.83 -13.99 -2.60
CA TYR A 197 -12.41 -14.25 -1.21
C TYR A 197 -12.34 -12.99 -0.34
N PRO A 198 -11.76 -11.86 -0.80
CA PRO A 198 -11.68 -10.64 0.02
C PRO A 198 -13.05 -10.09 0.43
N ARG A 199 -14.04 -10.15 -0.48
CA ARG A 199 -15.41 -9.68 -0.19
C ARG A 199 -16.14 -10.64 0.75
N ALA A 200 -15.95 -11.95 0.57
CA ALA A 200 -16.49 -12.96 1.49
C ALA A 200 -15.90 -12.86 2.91
N ALA A 201 -14.60 -12.58 3.03
CA ALA A 201 -13.95 -12.35 4.32
C ALA A 201 -14.51 -11.09 4.99
N ARG A 202 -14.60 -9.99 4.25
CA ARG A 202 -15.20 -8.73 4.74
C ARG A 202 -16.64 -8.91 5.24
N LEU A 203 -17.47 -9.67 4.52
CA LEU A 203 -18.84 -9.97 4.95
C LEU A 203 -18.87 -10.71 6.30
N LEU A 204 -17.93 -11.63 6.54
CA LEU A 204 -17.82 -12.32 7.83
C LEU A 204 -17.36 -11.39 8.95
N ASP A 205 -16.41 -10.51 8.67
CA ASP A 205 -15.90 -9.56 9.66
C ASP A 205 -17.01 -8.56 10.06
N ILE A 206 -17.81 -8.07 9.11
CA ILE A 206 -18.98 -7.23 9.38
C ILE A 206 -20.02 -8.01 10.21
N MET A 207 -20.26 -9.29 9.90
CA MET A 207 -21.19 -10.12 10.66
C MET A 207 -20.71 -10.41 12.09
N GLU A 208 -19.40 -10.53 12.29
CA GLU A 208 -18.78 -10.69 13.62
C GLU A 208 -18.89 -9.40 14.43
N GLU A 209 -18.59 -8.25 13.83
CA GLU A 209 -18.73 -6.93 14.44
C GLU A 209 -20.18 -6.63 14.84
N LYS A 210 -21.14 -7.00 13.98
CA LYS A 210 -22.59 -6.87 14.27
C LYS A 210 -23.12 -7.97 15.20
N GLY A 211 -22.28 -8.90 15.68
CA GLY A 211 -22.64 -9.93 16.66
C GLY A 211 -23.45 -11.12 16.13
N PHE A 212 -23.54 -11.29 14.81
CA PHE A 212 -24.25 -12.43 14.19
C PHE A 212 -23.48 -13.75 14.29
N ILE A 213 -22.15 -13.69 14.39
CA ILE A 213 -21.25 -14.84 14.45
C ILE A 213 -20.11 -14.61 15.45
N GLY A 214 -19.56 -15.69 16.00
CA GLY A 214 -18.44 -15.63 16.94
C GLY A 214 -17.07 -15.49 16.31
N SER A 215 -16.09 -15.13 17.16
CA SER A 215 -14.70 -14.92 16.77
C SER A 215 -14.07 -16.19 16.19
N GLY A 216 -13.37 -16.03 15.07
CA GLY A 216 -12.76 -17.16 14.36
C GLY A 216 -11.45 -17.64 15.02
N GLU A 217 -11.49 -18.74 15.77
CA GLU A 217 -10.28 -19.47 16.17
C GLU A 217 -9.84 -20.46 15.06
N GLY A 218 -8.95 -20.00 14.17
CA GLY A 218 -8.26 -20.87 13.21
C GLY A 218 -9.16 -21.59 12.19
N ALA A 219 -8.87 -22.86 11.88
CA ALA A 219 -9.53 -23.63 10.82
C ALA A 219 -10.92 -24.22 11.19
N LYS A 220 -11.52 -23.78 12.32
CA LYS A 220 -12.84 -24.24 12.77
C LYS A 220 -13.96 -23.33 12.25
N THR A 221 -15.13 -23.91 12.05
CA THR A 221 -16.35 -23.17 11.64
C THR A 221 -16.75 -22.24 12.79
N ARG A 222 -16.98 -20.94 12.51
CA ARG A 222 -17.39 -19.95 13.51
C ARG A 222 -18.76 -20.33 14.11
N GLU A 223 -18.94 -20.11 15.40
CA GLU A 223 -20.24 -20.30 16.07
C GLU A 223 -21.24 -19.24 15.55
N VAL A 224 -22.48 -19.65 15.28
CA VAL A 224 -23.53 -18.78 14.72
C VAL A 224 -24.52 -18.48 15.85
N TYR A 225 -24.66 -17.21 16.23
CA TYR A 225 -25.47 -16.79 17.38
C TYR A 225 -26.90 -16.38 17.01
N MET A 226 -27.40 -16.85 15.88
CA MET A 226 -28.73 -16.47 15.37
C MET A 226 -29.84 -17.31 15.99
N GLU A 227 -30.09 -17.15 17.29
CA GLU A 227 -31.34 -17.55 17.94
C GLU A 227 -32.08 -16.28 18.41
N GLU A 228 -33.19 -15.98 17.72
CA GLU A 228 -34.22 -14.98 18.06
C GLU A 228 -33.76 -13.53 18.34
N VAL A 229 -33.24 -12.83 17.31
CA VAL A 229 -33.43 -11.37 17.22
C VAL A 229 -34.65 -11.13 16.34
N GLY A 230 -35.77 -10.83 16.98
CA GLY A 230 -37.06 -10.57 16.35
C GLY A 230 -37.03 -9.41 15.35
N SER A 231 -37.80 -9.61 14.28
CA SER A 231 -38.42 -8.60 13.39
C SER A 231 -37.88 -7.16 13.50
N PHE A 232 -37.09 -6.75 12.51
CA PHE A 232 -37.07 -5.34 12.11
C PHE A 232 -38.39 -5.05 11.40
N GLU A 233 -39.41 -4.66 12.17
CA GLU A 233 -40.56 -3.95 11.62
C GLU A 233 -40.09 -2.58 11.14
N ASN A 234 -40.51 -2.25 9.92
CA ASN A 234 -40.30 -0.96 9.29
C ASN A 234 -40.79 0.17 10.21
N VAL A 235 -39.91 1.10 10.56
CA VAL A 235 -40.35 2.41 11.03
C VAL A 235 -40.64 3.23 9.78
N GLU A 236 -41.92 3.30 9.43
CA GLU A 236 -42.45 4.20 8.42
C GLU A 236 -42.21 5.66 8.82
N GLU A 237 -41.99 6.49 7.80
CA GLU A 237 -41.96 7.94 7.84
C GLU A 237 -43.32 8.50 8.31
N GLU A 238 -43.30 9.40 9.30
CA GLU A 238 -44.20 10.57 9.40
C GLU A 238 -43.40 11.80 9.87
#